data_AF-A0AAD4QMH6-F1
#
_entry.id   AF-A0AAD4QMH6-F1
#
_cell.length_a   1.000
_cell.length_b   1.000
_cell.length_c   1.000
_cell.angle_alpha   90.00
_cell.angle_beta   90.00
_cell.angle_gamma   90.00
#
_symmetry.space_group_name_H-M   'P 1'
#
loop_
_entity.id
_entity.type
_entity.pdbx_description
1 polymer ?
#
loop_
_entity_poly.entity_id
_entity_poly.type
_entity_poly.pdbx_seq_one_letter_code
_entity_poly.pdbx_strand_id
1 'polypeptide(L)'
;MLLQYELALFYCGMRDGPRKDPDHKAQLGRLLTHDAAWRQLAWTNVMSLEHLAGAFHPAAISGSTVAFIPFGPGPVSGFKLLIQQFPSALRGTEIRHWELQFQLMSVHDTLMDSSQDLLILLECDPLSGYTTNYHIYSLTTGRPHPLAANQGNLEVPDGRTISISASGVCGDYIGATAYNPSDKSTHLVLRNWKTGAVKVDAVSVIF
;
A
#
# COMPACT_ATOMS: atom_id res chain seq x y z
N MET A 1 -35.05 -0.97 4.09
CA MET A 1 -33.81 -0.22 3.84
C MET A 1 -32.57 -1.07 4.03
N LEU A 2 -32.34 -1.68 5.20
CA LEU A 2 -31.18 -2.57 5.44
C LEU A 2 -31.00 -3.68 4.39
N LEU A 3 -32.06 -4.46 4.09
CA LEU A 3 -31.99 -5.54 3.09
C LEU A 3 -31.62 -5.03 1.68
N GLN A 4 -32.11 -3.86 1.28
CA GLN A 4 -31.77 -3.28 -0.02
C GLN A 4 -30.31 -2.84 -0.07
N TYR A 5 -29.78 -2.34 1.04
CA TYR A 5 -28.38 -1.98 1.18
C TYR A 5 -27.46 -3.21 1.08
N GLU A 6 -27.78 -4.28 1.81
CA GLU A 6 -27.00 -5.52 1.76
C GLU A 6 -27.01 -6.16 0.37
N LEU A 7 -28.17 -6.20 -0.30
CA LEU A 7 -28.26 -6.68 -1.69
C LEU A 7 -27.44 -5.80 -2.63
N ALA A 8 -27.52 -4.48 -2.50
CA ALA A 8 -26.74 -3.57 -3.34
C ALA A 8 -25.23 -3.78 -3.15
N LEU A 9 -24.76 -3.94 -1.90
CA LEU A 9 -23.36 -4.29 -1.60
C LEU A 9 -22.95 -5.59 -2.29
N PHE A 10 -23.79 -6.62 -2.19
CA PHE A 10 -23.53 -7.90 -2.85
C PHE A 10 -23.43 -7.75 -4.38
N TYR A 11 -24.35 -7.04 -5.01
CA TYR A 11 -24.37 -6.85 -6.47
C TYR A 11 -23.17 -6.07 -7.00
N CYS A 12 -22.62 -5.13 -6.24
CA CYS A 12 -21.41 -4.41 -6.62
C CYS A 12 -20.12 -5.05 -6.09
N GLY A 13 -20.20 -6.24 -5.49
CA GLY A 13 -19.04 -6.97 -4.98
C GLY A 13 -18.37 -6.31 -3.77
N MET A 14 -19.08 -5.45 -3.04
CA MET A 14 -18.57 -4.75 -1.87
C MET A 14 -19.04 -5.44 -0.57
N ARG A 15 -18.33 -5.19 0.52
CA ARG A 15 -18.75 -5.57 1.87
C ARG A 15 -18.82 -4.33 2.73
N ASP A 16 -19.76 -4.32 3.66
CA ASP A 16 -19.84 -3.21 4.61
C ASP A 16 -18.61 -3.23 5.53
N GLY A 17 -18.12 -2.04 5.85
CA GLY A 17 -16.95 -1.86 6.69
C GLY A 17 -17.29 -2.01 8.18
N PRO A 18 -16.27 -2.01 9.05
CA PRO A 18 -16.48 -2.07 10.51
C PRO A 18 -17.21 -0.84 11.07
N ARG A 19 -17.34 0.25 10.30
CA ARG A 19 -18.00 1.50 10.72
C ARG A 19 -19.48 1.46 10.36
N LYS A 20 -20.33 1.18 11.35
CA LYS A 20 -21.79 1.20 11.21
C LYS A 20 -22.31 2.64 11.33
N ASP A 21 -22.41 3.35 10.21
CA ASP A 21 -23.30 4.51 10.12
C ASP A 21 -24.75 3.99 10.17
N PRO A 22 -25.59 4.41 11.14
CA PRO A 22 -26.93 3.86 11.30
C PRO A 22 -27.87 4.22 10.13
N ASP A 23 -27.54 5.22 9.31
CA ASP A 23 -28.37 5.64 8.18
C ASP A 23 -28.10 4.83 6.91
N HIS A 24 -28.69 3.63 6.88
CA HIS A 24 -28.68 2.73 5.74
C HIS A 24 -29.29 3.34 4.46
N LYS A 25 -30.17 4.36 4.57
CA LYS A 25 -30.74 5.04 3.40
C LYS A 25 -29.69 5.93 2.75
N ALA A 26 -28.97 6.73 3.54
CA ALA A 26 -27.86 7.53 3.05
C ALA A 26 -26.74 6.64 2.49
N GLN A 27 -26.40 5.54 3.17
CA GLN A 27 -25.40 4.58 2.68
C GLN A 27 -25.79 3.95 1.34
N LEU A 28 -27.04 3.48 1.19
CA LEU A 28 -27.54 2.95 -0.08
C LEU A 28 -27.48 4.02 -1.18
N GLY A 29 -27.87 5.26 -0.89
CA GLY A 29 -27.78 6.37 -1.84
C GLY A 29 -26.35 6.64 -2.32
N ARG A 30 -25.37 6.63 -1.40
CA ARG A 30 -23.94 6.75 -1.72
C ARG A 30 -23.46 5.58 -2.58
N LEU A 31 -23.88 4.36 -2.26
CA LEU A 31 -23.48 3.16 -2.97
C LEU A 31 -24.00 3.14 -4.41
N LEU A 32 -25.28 3.45 -4.61
CA LEU A 32 -25.88 3.50 -5.94
C LEU A 32 -25.24 4.60 -6.80
N THR A 33 -24.97 5.77 -6.21
CA THR A 33 -24.24 6.84 -6.90
C THR A 33 -22.82 6.41 -7.29
N HIS A 34 -22.13 5.70 -6.39
CA HIS A 34 -20.79 5.15 -6.67
C HIS A 34 -20.81 4.13 -7.82
N ASP A 35 -21.71 3.15 -7.79
CA ASP A 35 -21.85 2.13 -8.84
C ASP A 35 -22.19 2.76 -10.20
N ALA A 36 -23.11 3.72 -10.22
CA ALA A 36 -23.44 4.46 -11.43
C ALA A 36 -22.24 5.24 -12.00
N ALA A 37 -21.49 5.94 -11.14
CA ALA A 37 -20.32 6.71 -11.56
C ALA A 37 -19.24 5.81 -12.19
N TRP A 38 -18.97 4.64 -11.61
CA TRP A 38 -18.01 3.67 -12.15
C TRP A 38 -18.47 3.07 -13.49
N ARG A 39 -19.76 2.74 -13.62
CA ARG A 39 -20.29 2.18 -14.88
C ARG A 39 -20.27 3.18 -16.03
N GLN A 40 -20.48 4.46 -15.72
CA GLN A 40 -20.54 5.52 -16.73
C GLN A 40 -19.19 6.19 -16.97
N LEU A 41 -18.20 5.94 -16.12
CA LEU A 41 -16.92 6.67 -16.09
C LEU A 41 -17.12 8.19 -16.08
N ALA A 42 -18.12 8.65 -15.33
CA ALA A 42 -18.54 10.04 -15.27
C ALA A 42 -17.65 10.83 -14.29
N TRP A 43 -16.55 11.38 -14.80
CA TRP A 43 -15.63 12.22 -14.03
C TRP A 43 -16.31 13.53 -13.60
N THR A 44 -16.32 13.81 -12.30
CA THR A 44 -16.90 15.04 -11.76
C THR A 44 -15.92 16.20 -11.68
N ASN A 45 -14.62 15.91 -11.78
CA ASN A 45 -13.56 16.90 -11.67
C ASN A 45 -12.32 16.42 -12.45
N VAL A 46 -11.64 17.35 -13.13
CA VAL A 46 -10.36 17.13 -13.79
C VAL A 46 -9.39 18.13 -13.19
N MET A 47 -8.23 17.64 -12.74
CA MET A 47 -7.24 18.47 -12.08
C MET A 47 -5.85 18.25 -12.66
N SER A 48 -5.06 19.33 -12.70
CA SER A 48 -3.63 19.26 -13.03
C SER A 48 -2.82 19.03 -11.75
N LEU A 49 -1.80 18.18 -11.83
CA LEU A 49 -0.89 17.85 -10.71
C LEU A 49 0.52 18.34 -11.02
N GLU A 50 0.69 19.66 -11.19
CA GLU A 50 1.96 20.25 -11.59
C GLU A 50 3.09 19.96 -10.59
N HIS A 51 2.78 19.80 -9.30
CA HIS A 51 3.75 19.41 -8.27
C HIS A 51 4.29 17.98 -8.42
N LEU A 52 3.64 17.14 -9.24
CA LEU A 52 4.13 15.83 -9.64
C LEU A 52 4.88 15.86 -10.98
N ALA A 53 5.21 17.04 -11.52
CA ALA A 53 5.99 17.15 -12.74
C ALA A 53 7.31 16.37 -12.59
N GLY A 54 7.53 15.41 -13.50
CA GLY A 54 8.67 14.48 -13.46
C GLY A 54 8.42 13.20 -12.65
N ALA A 55 7.33 13.08 -11.89
CA ALA A 55 7.00 11.85 -11.17
C ALA A 55 6.09 10.96 -12.06
N PHE A 56 6.70 10.21 -12.98
CA PHE A 56 5.97 9.54 -14.06
C PHE A 56 5.21 8.27 -13.65
N HIS A 57 5.65 7.59 -12.58
CA HIS A 57 5.09 6.29 -12.19
C HIS A 57 4.68 6.25 -10.71
N PRO A 58 3.44 5.85 -10.40
CA PRO A 58 3.03 5.61 -9.03
C PRO A 58 3.79 4.40 -8.48
N ALA A 59 4.40 4.56 -7.32
CA ALA A 59 5.08 3.49 -6.61
C ALA A 59 4.10 2.63 -5.80
N ALA A 60 3.06 3.24 -5.23
CA ALA A 60 2.02 2.54 -4.48
C ALA A 60 0.69 3.29 -4.53
N ILE A 61 -0.42 2.55 -4.45
CA ILE A 61 -1.77 3.09 -4.43
C ILE A 61 -2.57 2.42 -3.32
N SER A 62 -3.30 3.21 -2.53
CA SER A 62 -4.20 2.70 -1.50
C SER A 62 -5.39 3.63 -1.33
N GLY A 63 -6.56 3.16 -1.76
CA GLY A 63 -7.79 3.97 -1.76
C GLY A 63 -7.65 5.19 -2.67
N SER A 64 -7.84 6.38 -2.10
CA SER A 64 -7.68 7.65 -2.82
C SER A 64 -6.27 8.24 -2.71
N THR A 65 -5.32 7.52 -2.11
CA THR A 65 -3.95 7.99 -1.89
C THR A 65 -2.99 7.27 -2.82
N VAL A 66 -2.09 8.01 -3.43
CA VAL A 66 -1.05 7.52 -4.35
C VAL A 66 0.30 8.06 -3.90
N ALA A 67 1.30 7.20 -3.89
CA ALA A 67 2.69 7.54 -3.65
C ALA A 67 3.45 7.53 -4.98
N PHE A 68 4.28 8.54 -5.20
CA PHE A 68 5.13 8.67 -6.39
C PHE A 68 6.59 8.79 -5.97
N ILE A 69 7.47 8.20 -6.77
CA ILE A 69 8.92 8.41 -6.66
C ILE A 69 9.29 9.53 -7.65
N PRO A 70 9.85 10.65 -7.19
CA PRO A 70 10.25 11.73 -8.08
C PRO A 70 11.41 11.30 -8.99
N PHE A 71 11.37 11.69 -10.26
CA PHE A 71 12.49 11.49 -11.20
C PHE A 71 13.51 12.62 -11.07
N GLY A 72 14.79 12.27 -11.11
CA GLY A 72 15.91 13.21 -11.02
C GLY A 72 17.11 12.58 -10.33
N PRO A 73 18.27 13.26 -10.25
CA PRO A 73 19.34 12.81 -9.37
C PRO A 73 18.75 12.70 -7.97
N GLY A 74 18.69 11.47 -7.45
CA GLY A 74 18.26 11.23 -6.08
C GLY A 74 19.07 12.14 -5.14
N PRO A 75 18.49 12.64 -4.05
CA PRO A 75 19.29 13.38 -3.10
C PRO A 75 20.46 12.49 -2.69
N VAL A 76 21.66 13.06 -2.59
CA VAL A 76 22.88 12.36 -2.16
C VAL A 76 22.69 11.68 -0.79
N SER A 77 21.61 12.01 -0.08
CA SER A 77 21.27 11.66 1.29
C SER A 77 19.95 10.89 1.50
N GLY A 78 19.35 10.24 0.48
CA GLY A 78 18.35 9.19 0.74
C GLY A 78 17.16 9.08 -0.23
N PHE A 79 16.06 8.49 0.25
CA PHE A 79 14.87 8.14 -0.54
C PHE A 79 13.72 9.11 -0.26
N LYS A 80 13.06 9.59 -1.32
CA LYS A 80 11.94 10.56 -1.24
C LYS A 80 10.68 9.98 -1.87
N LEU A 81 9.54 10.23 -1.23
CA LEU A 81 8.21 9.97 -1.79
C LEU A 81 7.36 11.24 -1.81
N LEU A 82 6.65 11.43 -2.91
CA LEU A 82 5.59 12.43 -3.04
C LEU A 82 4.25 11.72 -2.85
N ILE A 83 3.46 12.15 -1.88
CA ILE A 83 2.16 11.54 -1.59
C ILE A 83 1.05 12.49 -2.03
N GLN A 84 0.11 11.96 -2.80
CA GLN A 84 -1.08 12.66 -3.28
C GLN A 84 -2.34 11.92 -2.82
N GLN A 85 -3.18 12.60 -2.04
CA GLN A 85 -4.51 12.16 -1.69
C GLN A 85 -5.52 12.88 -2.58
N PHE A 86 -6.24 12.13 -3.40
CA PHE A 86 -7.26 12.66 -4.29
C PHE A 86 -8.58 12.90 -3.55
N PRO A 87 -9.29 13.98 -3.91
CA PRO A 87 -10.57 14.27 -3.29
C PRO A 87 -11.63 13.25 -3.74
N SER A 88 -12.60 12.99 -2.87
CA SER A 88 -13.75 12.15 -3.20
C SER A 88 -15.00 12.73 -2.57
N ALA A 89 -15.88 13.32 -3.38
CA ALA A 89 -17.14 13.89 -2.92
C ALA A 89 -18.03 12.83 -2.21
N LEU A 90 -17.99 11.57 -2.69
CA LEU A 90 -18.76 10.47 -2.12
C LEU A 90 -18.24 10.01 -0.75
N ARG A 91 -16.94 10.17 -0.50
CA ARG A 91 -16.28 9.76 0.75
C ARG A 91 -15.97 10.93 1.67
N GLY A 92 -16.22 12.17 1.23
CA GLY A 92 -15.85 13.39 1.95
C GLY A 92 -14.34 13.57 2.09
N THR A 93 -13.55 12.97 1.19
CA THR A 93 -12.09 13.04 1.26
C THR A 93 -11.63 14.36 0.63
N GLU A 94 -10.81 15.12 1.34
CA GLU A 94 -10.19 16.34 0.83
C GLU A 94 -8.93 16.03 0.02
N ILE A 95 -8.53 17.01 -0.80
CA ILE A 95 -7.26 16.97 -1.49
C ILE A 95 -6.14 17.29 -0.50
N ARG A 96 -5.08 16.48 -0.51
CA ARG A 96 -3.86 16.76 0.26
C ARG A 96 -2.65 16.25 -0.50
N HIS A 97 -1.54 16.95 -0.41
CA HIS A 97 -0.24 16.44 -0.81
C HIS A 97 0.77 16.69 0.30
N TRP A 98 1.77 15.81 0.39
CA TRP A 98 2.88 15.95 1.31
C TRP A 98 4.06 15.13 0.82
N GLU A 99 5.23 15.37 1.40
CA GLU A 99 6.46 14.70 1.04
C GLU A 99 7.00 13.93 2.23
N LEU A 100 7.58 12.77 1.96
CA LEU A 100 8.27 11.95 2.94
C LEU A 100 9.71 11.73 2.50
N GLN A 101 10.65 11.83 3.44
CA GLN A 101 12.07 11.65 3.21
C GLN A 101 12.61 10.62 4.19
N PHE A 102 13.37 9.65 3.67
CA PHE A 102 13.92 8.53 4.42
C PHE A 102 15.43 8.45 4.23
N GLN A 103 16.12 7.97 5.27
CA GLN A 103 17.56 7.71 5.24
C GLN A 103 17.83 6.30 4.69
N LEU A 104 17.23 5.98 3.53
CA LEU A 104 17.41 4.72 2.82
C LEU A 104 18.08 5.00 1.48
N MET A 105 19.08 4.18 1.13
CA MET A 105 19.86 4.39 -0.09
C MET A 105 19.22 3.72 -1.30
N SER A 106 18.55 2.58 -1.11
CA SER A 106 17.92 1.83 -2.19
C SER A 106 16.64 1.17 -1.69
N VAL A 107 15.55 1.42 -2.40
CA VAL A 107 14.23 0.86 -2.12
C VAL A 107 13.78 0.09 -3.36
N HIS A 108 13.52 -1.20 -3.18
CA HIS A 108 13.06 -2.11 -4.23
C HIS A 108 11.57 -1.94 -4.52
N ASP A 109 10.76 -1.80 -3.48
CA ASP A 109 9.31 -1.76 -3.59
C ASP A 109 8.69 -0.91 -2.47
N THR A 110 7.48 -0.41 -2.70
CA THR A 110 6.73 0.41 -1.76
C THR A 110 5.31 -0.14 -1.62
N LEU A 111 4.91 -0.45 -0.38
CA LEU A 111 3.56 -0.91 -0.06
C LEU A 111 2.85 0.10 0.82
N MET A 112 1.52 0.18 0.69
CA MET A 112 0.73 1.19 1.39
C MET A 112 -0.66 0.68 1.75
N ASP A 113 -1.10 1.00 2.97
CA ASP A 113 -2.50 0.90 3.39
C ASP A 113 -2.92 2.20 4.09
N SER A 114 -3.58 3.09 3.34
CA SER A 114 -4.00 4.40 3.83
C SER A 114 -5.07 4.32 4.91
N SER A 115 -5.80 3.20 5.03
CA SER A 115 -6.79 3.00 6.09
C SER A 115 -6.17 2.80 7.47
N GLN A 116 -4.90 2.40 7.51
CA GLN A 116 -4.13 2.15 8.72
C GLN A 116 -3.00 3.15 8.93
N ASP A 117 -2.93 4.22 8.12
CA ASP A 117 -1.77 5.13 8.08
C ASP A 117 -0.44 4.39 7.83
N LEU A 118 -0.46 3.33 7.01
CA LEU A 118 0.66 2.41 6.85
C LEU A 118 1.41 2.65 5.54
N LEU A 119 2.74 2.77 5.64
CA LEU A 119 3.70 2.77 4.55
C LEU A 119 4.78 1.74 4.86
N ILE A 120 5.13 0.90 3.90
CA ILE A 120 6.21 -0.09 4.04
C ILE A 120 7.17 0.08 2.87
N LEU A 121 8.45 0.26 3.17
CA LEU A 121 9.52 0.36 2.19
C LEU A 121 10.38 -0.91 2.26
N LEU A 122 10.57 -1.56 1.12
CA LEU A 122 11.43 -2.73 0.99
C LEU A 122 12.82 -2.24 0.63
N GLU A 123 13.73 -2.18 1.60
CA GLU A 123 15.12 -1.83 1.34
C GLU A 123 15.83 -2.98 0.64
N CYS A 124 16.67 -2.65 -0.35
CA CYS A 124 17.52 -3.64 -0.98
C CYS A 124 19.00 -3.26 -0.94
N ASP A 125 19.85 -4.28 -0.96
CA ASP A 125 21.28 -4.10 -1.13
C ASP A 125 21.56 -3.62 -2.58
N PRO A 126 22.25 -2.49 -2.78
CA PRO A 126 22.46 -1.92 -4.13
C PRO A 126 23.28 -2.80 -5.08
N LEU A 127 24.11 -3.71 -4.56
CA LEU A 127 24.99 -4.55 -5.37
C LEU A 127 24.29 -5.81 -5.84
N SER A 128 23.48 -6.41 -4.97
CA SER A 128 22.80 -7.68 -5.21
C SER A 128 21.33 -7.50 -5.63
N GLY A 129 20.73 -6.34 -5.37
CA GLY A 129 19.32 -6.04 -5.61
C GLY A 129 18.35 -6.77 -4.69
N TYR A 130 18.87 -7.59 -3.76
CA TYR A 130 18.06 -8.40 -2.87
C TYR A 130 17.50 -7.58 -1.71
N THR A 131 16.27 -7.88 -1.31
CA THR A 131 15.63 -7.21 -0.17
C THR A 131 16.30 -7.63 1.12
N THR A 132 16.66 -6.65 1.94
CA THR A 132 17.34 -6.85 3.22
C THR A 132 16.38 -6.60 4.39
N ASN A 133 15.55 -5.56 4.30
CA ASN A 133 14.68 -5.12 5.39
C ASN A 133 13.33 -4.59 4.89
N TYR A 134 12.31 -4.73 5.74
CA TYR A 134 11.06 -4.01 5.65
C TYR A 134 11.06 -2.86 6.65
N HIS A 135 10.99 -1.62 6.15
CA HIS A 135 10.85 -0.44 6.98
C HIS A 135 9.39 0.02 7.01
N ILE A 136 8.81 0.09 8.20
CA ILE A 136 7.39 0.34 8.43
C ILE A 136 7.22 1.73 9.03
N TYR A 137 6.61 2.62 8.27
CA TYR A 137 6.39 4.02 8.59
C TYR A 137 4.91 4.36 8.65
N SER A 138 4.61 5.45 9.35
CA SER A 138 3.36 6.17 9.23
C SER A 138 3.33 6.90 7.88
N LEU A 139 2.29 6.66 7.10
CA LEU A 139 2.12 7.26 5.77
C LEU A 139 1.96 8.78 5.86
N THR A 140 1.34 9.30 6.91
CA THR A 140 1.09 10.73 7.08
C THR A 140 2.26 11.49 7.68
N THR A 141 3.09 10.83 8.50
CA THR A 141 4.17 11.50 9.24
C THR A 141 5.59 11.12 8.78
N GLY A 142 5.75 10.00 8.09
CA GLY A 142 7.05 9.44 7.71
C GLY A 142 7.89 8.91 8.88
N ARG A 143 7.33 8.89 10.10
CA ARG A 143 7.99 8.35 11.30
C ARG A 143 7.73 6.85 11.43
N PRO A 144 8.56 6.10 12.19
CA PRO A 144 8.27 4.69 12.46
C PRO A 144 6.82 4.50 12.91
N HIS A 145 6.14 3.53 12.31
CA HIS A 145 4.72 3.35 12.59
C HIS A 145 4.52 2.92 14.06
N PRO A 146 3.63 3.56 14.83
CA PRO A 146 3.51 3.35 16.27
C PRO A 146 3.10 1.92 16.66
N LEU A 147 2.38 1.23 15.76
CA LEU A 147 1.98 -0.17 15.95
C LEU A 147 2.96 -1.19 15.39
N ALA A 148 4.06 -0.77 14.74
CA ALA A 148 4.99 -1.71 14.13
C ALA A 148 5.86 -2.40 15.19
N ALA A 149 6.12 -3.68 14.98
CA ALA A 149 7.13 -4.39 15.77
C ALA A 149 8.52 -3.82 15.50
N ASN A 150 9.45 -4.07 16.42
CA ASN A 150 10.88 -3.74 16.27
C ASN A 150 11.14 -2.28 15.85
N GLN A 151 10.35 -1.34 16.38
CA GLN A 151 10.45 0.08 16.05
C GLN A 151 10.34 0.37 14.54
N GLY A 152 9.58 -0.45 13.83
CA GLY A 152 9.36 -0.29 12.39
C GLY A 152 10.43 -0.89 11.50
N ASN A 153 11.37 -1.68 12.01
CA ASN A 153 12.32 -2.40 11.16
C ASN A 153 12.15 -3.92 11.31
N LEU A 154 11.74 -4.60 10.23
CA LEU A 154 11.65 -6.05 10.20
C LEU A 154 12.65 -6.62 9.19
N GLU A 155 13.62 -7.38 9.70
CA GLU A 155 14.58 -8.11 8.86
C GLU A 155 13.86 -9.18 8.02
N VAL A 156 14.31 -9.42 6.79
CA VAL A 156 13.79 -10.53 5.99
C VAL A 156 14.11 -11.88 6.68
N PRO A 157 13.14 -12.82 6.81
CA PRO A 157 13.39 -14.10 7.48
C PRO A 157 14.58 -14.88 6.90
N ASP A 158 15.28 -15.59 7.78
CA ASP A 158 16.39 -16.52 7.51
C ASP A 158 17.70 -15.92 6.98
N GLY A 159 17.89 -14.59 7.03
CA GLY A 159 19.08 -13.95 6.47
C GLY A 159 19.26 -14.21 4.98
N ARG A 160 18.22 -14.76 4.33
CA ARG A 160 18.18 -15.00 2.90
C ARG A 160 18.04 -13.63 2.26
N THR A 161 19.03 -13.27 1.47
CA THR A 161 18.91 -12.18 0.52
C THR A 161 18.06 -12.73 -0.62
N ILE A 162 16.79 -12.34 -0.69
CA ILE A 162 15.85 -12.90 -1.67
C ILE A 162 15.46 -11.85 -2.70
N SER A 163 15.34 -12.29 -3.95
CA SER A 163 14.71 -11.51 -5.01
C SER A 163 13.19 -11.61 -4.82
N ILE A 164 12.59 -10.54 -4.31
CA ILE A 164 11.14 -10.45 -4.15
C ILE A 164 10.53 -10.26 -5.54
N SER A 165 9.70 -11.22 -5.95
CA SER A 165 9.02 -11.20 -7.24
C SER A 165 7.67 -10.48 -7.20
N ALA A 166 6.99 -10.55 -6.05
CA ALA A 166 5.76 -9.81 -5.79
C ALA A 166 5.61 -9.59 -4.29
N SER A 167 5.04 -8.45 -3.92
CA SER A 167 4.72 -8.15 -2.53
C SER A 167 3.39 -7.41 -2.39
N GLY A 168 2.82 -7.45 -1.18
CA GLY A 168 1.52 -6.86 -0.91
C GLY A 168 1.24 -6.74 0.58
N VAL A 169 0.30 -5.87 0.93
CA VAL A 169 -0.16 -5.69 2.31
C VAL A 169 -1.68 -5.85 2.38
N CYS A 170 -2.16 -6.58 3.38
CA CYS A 170 -3.58 -6.76 3.63
C CYS A 170 -3.83 -6.86 5.14
N GLY A 171 -4.48 -5.84 5.70
CA GLY A 171 -4.71 -5.74 7.14
C GLY A 171 -3.40 -5.76 7.92
N ASP A 172 -3.24 -6.72 8.81
CA ASP A 172 -2.06 -6.84 9.66
C ASP A 172 -0.89 -7.58 9.00
N TYR A 173 -1.05 -8.06 7.77
CA TYR A 173 -0.10 -8.95 7.13
C TYR A 173 0.57 -8.34 5.91
N ILE A 174 1.88 -8.51 5.85
CA ILE A 174 2.71 -8.33 4.67
C ILE A 174 2.87 -9.71 4.03
N GLY A 175 2.66 -9.79 2.73
CA GLY A 175 2.96 -10.96 1.92
C GLY A 175 4.04 -10.66 0.91
N ALA A 176 4.98 -11.58 0.75
CA ALA A 176 5.99 -11.51 -0.29
C ALA A 176 6.20 -12.90 -0.89
N THR A 177 6.28 -12.97 -2.22
CA THR A 177 6.83 -14.13 -2.92
C THR A 177 8.26 -13.84 -3.32
N ALA A 178 9.10 -14.83 -3.16
CA ALA A 178 10.53 -14.66 -3.22
C ALA A 178 11.13 -15.85 -3.98
N TYR A 179 11.90 -15.59 -5.04
CA TYR A 179 12.49 -16.64 -5.86
C TYR A 179 13.95 -16.86 -5.46
N ASN A 180 14.30 -18.11 -5.18
CA ASN A 180 15.68 -18.51 -4.94
C ASN A 180 16.25 -19.17 -6.21
N PRO A 181 17.20 -18.52 -6.91
CA PRO A 181 17.75 -19.08 -8.14
C PRO A 181 18.63 -20.32 -7.91
N SER A 182 19.17 -20.51 -6.70
CA SER A 182 20.11 -21.60 -6.41
C SER A 182 19.43 -22.97 -6.38
N ASP A 183 18.23 -23.05 -5.84
CA ASP A 183 17.42 -24.28 -5.73
C ASP A 183 16.17 -24.25 -6.61
N LYS A 184 15.97 -23.17 -7.39
CA LYS A 184 14.82 -22.93 -8.26
C LYS A 184 13.48 -22.99 -7.51
N SER A 185 13.49 -22.61 -6.23
CA SER A 185 12.29 -22.59 -5.41
C SER A 185 11.66 -21.20 -5.32
N THR A 186 10.35 -21.19 -5.12
CA THR A 186 9.57 -19.99 -4.81
C THR A 186 9.05 -20.10 -3.39
N HIS A 187 9.37 -19.11 -2.57
CA HIS A 187 8.91 -18.98 -1.21
C HIS A 187 7.75 -18.00 -1.12
N LEU A 188 6.74 -18.32 -0.33
CA LEU A 188 5.70 -17.38 0.08
C LEU A 188 5.83 -17.16 1.59
N VAL A 189 6.06 -15.91 1.96
CA VAL A 189 6.12 -15.49 3.36
C VAL A 189 4.94 -14.58 3.66
N LEU A 190 4.16 -14.92 4.68
CA LEU A 190 3.17 -14.03 5.28
C LEU A 190 3.61 -13.68 6.69
N ARG A 191 3.78 -12.38 6.95
CA ARG A 191 4.27 -11.88 8.24
C ARG A 191 3.36 -10.80 8.79
N ASN A 192 3.07 -10.88 10.07
CA ASN A 192 2.33 -9.84 10.75
C ASN A 192 3.26 -8.65 11.05
N TRP A 193 3.00 -7.49 10.49
CA TRP A 193 3.91 -6.33 10.59
C TRP A 193 3.85 -5.64 11.96
N LYS A 194 2.75 -5.82 12.70
CA LYS A 194 2.59 -5.28 14.06
C LYS A 194 3.36 -6.07 15.10
N THR A 195 3.52 -7.37 14.89
CA THR A 195 4.12 -8.30 15.87
C THR A 195 5.46 -8.89 15.41
N GLY A 196 5.78 -8.79 14.12
CA GLY A 196 6.94 -9.44 13.52
C GLY A 196 6.79 -10.97 13.37
N ALA A 197 5.66 -11.55 13.78
CA ALA A 197 5.46 -12.99 13.72
C ALA A 197 5.23 -13.48 12.28
N VAL A 198 5.94 -14.54 11.89
CA VAL A 198 5.70 -15.25 10.62
C VAL A 198 4.48 -16.15 10.80
N LYS A 199 3.50 -16.01 9.93
CA LYS A 199 2.26 -16.80 9.92
C LYS A 199 2.31 -17.94 8.91
N VAL A 200 2.89 -17.69 7.75
CA VAL A 200 3.10 -18.69 6.71
C VAL A 200 4.51 -18.53 6.19
N ASP A 201 5.20 -19.65 6.09
CA ASP A 201 6.44 -19.82 5.33
C ASP A 201 6.27 -21.10 4.52
N ALA A 202 5.98 -20.92 3.23
CA ALA A 202 5.68 -22.01 2.32
C ALA A 202 6.68 -22.01 1.17
N VAL A 203 7.16 -23.19 0.78
CA VAL A 203 8.12 -23.37 -0.31
C VAL A 203 7.51 -24.23 -1.39
N SER A 204 7.58 -23.76 -2.63
CA SER A 204 7.23 -24.53 -3.82
C SER A 204 8.49 -24.73 -4.66
N VAL A 205 8.77 -25.98 -5.02
CA VAL A 205 9.87 -26.33 -5.94
C VAL A 205 9.22 -26.66 -7.28
N ILE A 206 9.60 -25.94 -8.33
CA ILE A 206 9.18 -26.29 -9.70
C ILE A 206 10.18 -27.32 -10.22
N PHE A 207 9.73 -28.55 -10.42
CA PHE A 207 10.50 -29.65 -11.00
C PHE A 207 10.62 -29.50 -12.52
#